data_AF-A0A7J4DNR6-F1
#
_entry.id   AF-A0A7J4DNR6-F1
#
_cell.length_a   1.000
_cell.length_b   1.000
_cell.length_c   1.000
_cell.angle_alpha   90.00
_cell.angle_beta   90.00
_cell.angle_gamma   90.00
#
_symmetry.space_group_name_H-M   'P 1'
#
loop_
_entity.id
_entity.type
_entity.pdbx_description
1 polymer ?
#
loop_
_entity_poly.entity_id
_entity_poly.type
_entity_poly.pdbx_seq_one_letter_code
_entity_poly.pdbx_strand_id
1 'polypeptide(L)'
;MWTSLAAYGIVTILSGIFLLAITGVFGMVIGLIGVIMLVLSVFLSIPKSEQPDDQSKKYCAYCIAEINKTDNTCPICQTEQ
;
A
#
# COMPACT_ATOMS: atom_id res chain seq x y z
N MET A 1 -1.69 2.45 2.71
CA MET A 1 -2.06 1.77 1.44
C MET A 1 -3.10 0.68 1.65
N TRP A 2 -3.03 -0.13 2.71
CA TRP A 2 -3.99 -1.21 2.95
C TRP A 2 -5.33 -0.74 3.56
N THR A 3 -5.27 0.20 4.49
CA THR A 3 -6.44 0.95 4.99
C THR A 3 -7.14 1.75 3.88
N SER A 4 -6.39 2.30 2.92
CA SER A 4 -7.01 2.95 1.77
C SER A 4 -7.70 1.93 0.87
N LEU A 5 -7.09 0.76 0.65
CA LEU A 5 -7.70 -0.31 -0.16
C LEU A 5 -9.02 -0.81 0.47
N ALA A 6 -9.06 -0.99 1.79
CA ALA A 6 -10.29 -1.34 2.51
C ALA A 6 -11.36 -0.24 2.41
N ALA A 7 -10.98 1.03 2.56
CA ALA A 7 -11.90 2.16 2.43
C ALA A 7 -12.47 2.26 1.00
N TYR A 8 -11.63 2.10 -0.03
CA TYR A 8 -12.08 2.05 -1.42
C TYR A 8 -12.97 0.84 -1.69
N GLY A 9 -12.70 -0.32 -1.09
CA GLY A 9 -13.55 -1.50 -1.18
C GLY A 9 -14.96 -1.24 -0.64
N ILE A 10 -15.07 -0.60 0.54
CA ILE A 10 -16.37 -0.23 1.15
C ILE A 10 -17.14 0.74 0.26
N VAL A 11 -16.50 1.81 -0.22
CA VAL A 11 -17.13 2.78 -1.12
C VAL A 11 -17.63 2.09 -2.39
N THR A 12 -16.81 1.20 -2.97
CA THR A 12 -17.14 0.46 -4.19
C THR A 12 -18.35 -0.46 -3.98
N ILE A 13 -18.47 -1.11 -2.82
CA ILE A 13 -19.65 -1.93 -2.47
C ILE A 13 -20.90 -1.06 -2.40
N LEU A 14 -20.84 0.08 -1.71
CA LEU A 14 -21.98 1.00 -1.61
C LEU A 14 -22.40 1.54 -2.97
N SER A 15 -21.44 1.91 -3.82
CA SER A 15 -21.69 2.32 -5.20
C SER A 15 -22.26 1.19 -6.04
N GLY A 16 -21.80 -0.05 -5.87
CA GLY A 16 -22.33 -1.23 -6.55
C GLY A 16 -23.78 -1.51 -6.20
N ILE A 17 -24.15 -1.43 -4.91
CA ILE A 17 -25.54 -1.58 -4.44
C ILE A 17 -26.43 -0.48 -5.06
N PHE A 18 -25.97 0.76 -5.07
CA PHE A 18 -26.70 1.86 -5.70
C PHE A 18 -26.88 1.63 -7.21
N LEU A 19 -25.82 1.23 -7.91
CA LEU A 19 -25.85 0.94 -9.34
C LEU A 19 -26.70 -0.28 -9.68
N LEU A 20 -26.85 -1.24 -8.77
CA LEU A 20 -27.67 -2.43 -8.99
C LEU A 20 -29.14 -2.07 -9.21
N ALA A 21 -29.63 -1.02 -8.53
CA ALA A 21 -30.99 -0.52 -8.72
C ALA A 21 -31.22 0.13 -10.10
N ILE A 22 -30.18 0.64 -10.75
CA ILE A 22 -30.28 1.42 -12.00
C ILE A 22 -29.86 0.58 -13.22
N THR A 23 -28.78 -0.17 -13.06
CA THR A 23 -28.05 -0.86 -14.13
C THR A 23 -28.10 -2.39 -14.01
N GLY A 24 -28.69 -2.91 -12.93
CA GLY A 24 -28.84 -4.34 -12.67
C GLY A 24 -27.49 -5.06 -12.54
N VAL A 25 -27.17 -5.89 -13.54
CA VAL A 25 -26.00 -6.79 -13.55
C VAL A 25 -24.68 -6.02 -13.39
N PHE A 26 -24.58 -4.81 -13.95
CA PHE A 26 -23.37 -4.01 -13.83
C PHE A 26 -23.07 -3.59 -12.37
N GLY A 27 -24.10 -3.21 -11.62
CA GLY A 27 -23.97 -2.93 -10.18
C GLY A 27 -23.57 -4.17 -9.37
N MET A 28 -24.05 -5.35 -9.76
CA MET A 28 -23.66 -6.62 -9.12
C MET A 28 -22.16 -6.92 -9.30
N VAL A 29 -21.63 -6.71 -10.51
CA VAL A 29 -20.19 -6.90 -10.81
C VAL A 29 -19.33 -5.93 -10.00
N ILE A 30 -19.72 -4.67 -9.92
CA ILE A 30 -19.00 -3.66 -9.12
C ILE A 30 -19.02 -4.00 -7.63
N GLY A 31 -20.16 -4.44 -7.11
CA GLY A 31 -20.27 -4.91 -5.73
C GLY A 31 -19.33 -6.07 -5.44
N LEU A 32 -19.25 -7.07 -6.33
CA LEU A 32 -18.32 -8.19 -6.22
C LEU A 32 -16.85 -7.75 -6.23
N ILE A 33 -16.49 -6.78 -7.07
CA ILE A 33 -15.14 -6.22 -7.09
C ILE A 33 -14.80 -5.58 -5.74
N GLY A 34 -15.73 -4.83 -5.15
CA GLY A 34 -15.52 -4.23 -3.82
C GLY A 34 -15.35 -5.28 -2.72
N VAL A 35 -16.08 -6.40 -2.78
CA VAL A 35 -15.88 -7.54 -1.85
C VAL A 35 -14.50 -8.15 -2.02
N ILE A 36 -14.05 -8.35 -3.26
CA ILE A 36 -12.70 -8.88 -3.54
C ILE A 36 -11.64 -7.93 -2.98
N MET A 37 -11.80 -6.61 -3.14
CA MET A 37 -10.87 -5.62 -2.56
C MET A 37 -10.81 -5.72 -1.03
N LEU A 38 -11.94 -5.94 -0.36
CA LEU A 38 -11.98 -6.17 1.08
C LEU A 38 -11.30 -7.48 1.49
N VAL A 39 -11.57 -8.57 0.79
CA VAL A 39 -10.91 -9.86 1.06
C VAL A 39 -9.41 -9.72 0.86
N LEU A 40 -8.99 -9.14 -0.26
CA LEU A 40 -7.58 -8.87 -0.51
C LEU A 40 -7.00 -8.05 0.62
N SER A 41 -7.70 -6.99 1.09
CA SER A 41 -7.31 -6.11 2.21
C SER A 41 -7.02 -6.85 3.54
N VAL A 42 -7.56 -8.05 3.73
CA VAL A 42 -7.36 -8.86 4.94
C VAL A 42 -6.26 -9.90 4.75
N PHE A 43 -6.16 -10.52 3.57
CA PHE A 43 -5.26 -11.65 3.35
C PHE A 43 -3.83 -11.26 2.98
N LEU A 44 -3.66 -10.18 2.23
CA LEU A 44 -2.34 -9.72 1.81
C LEU A 44 -1.72 -8.95 2.97
N SER A 45 -0.72 -9.58 3.59
CA SER A 45 0.08 -8.96 4.63
C SER A 45 0.84 -7.77 4.05
N ILE A 46 0.95 -6.69 4.84
CA ILE A 46 1.76 -5.51 4.51
C ILE A 46 3.11 -6.01 4.00
N PRO A 47 3.55 -5.65 2.78
CA PRO A 47 4.92 -5.93 2.38
C PRO A 47 5.79 -5.30 3.45
N LYS A 48 6.51 -6.15 4.19
CA LYS A 48 7.41 -5.68 5.24
C LYS A 48 8.37 -4.74 4.53
N SER A 49 8.30 -3.45 4.88
CA SER A 49 9.26 -2.48 4.37
C SER A 49 10.61 -3.11 4.56
N GLU A 50 11.40 -3.23 3.49
CA GLU A 50 12.75 -3.75 3.57
C GLU A 50 13.48 -2.81 4.53
N GLN A 51 13.60 -3.23 5.79
CA GLN A 51 14.43 -2.56 6.78
C GLN A 51 15.81 -3.19 6.68
N PRO A 52 16.88 -2.39 6.78
CA PRO A 52 18.21 -2.96 6.83
C PRO A 52 18.28 -3.92 8.01
N ASP A 53 18.95 -5.06 7.81
CA ASP A 53 19.04 -6.16 8.77
C ASP A 53 19.57 -5.67 10.14
N ASP A 54 20.41 -4.64 10.10
CA ASP A 54 20.93 -3.91 11.25
C ASP A 54 20.09 -2.69 11.63
N GLN A 55 19.58 -2.64 12.86
CA GLN A 55 18.87 -1.46 13.40
C GLN A 55 19.74 -0.20 13.51
N SER A 56 21.07 -0.32 13.40
CA SER A 56 22.00 0.81 13.35
C SER A 56 22.06 1.47 11.96
N LYS A 57 21.56 0.79 10.92
CA LYS A 57 21.67 1.24 9.54
C LYS A 57 20.36 1.87 9.05
N LYS A 58 20.45 2.74 8.06
CA LYS A 58 19.35 3.32 7.28
C LYS A 58 19.69 3.18 5.80
N TYR A 59 18.67 3.15 4.95
CA TYR A 59 18.91 3.24 3.51
C TYR A 59 19.10 4.70 3.10
N CYS A 60 20.10 4.94 2.27
CA CYS A 60 20.30 6.24 1.66
C CYS A 60 19.12 6.58 0.74
N ALA A 61 18.45 7.72 0.95
CA ALA A 61 17.31 8.14 0.13
C ALA A 61 17.61 8.23 -1.39
N TYR A 62 18.86 8.53 -1.78
CA TYR A 62 19.25 8.65 -3.18
C TYR A 62 19.68 7.32 -3.81
N CYS A 63 20.70 6.66 -3.24
CA CYS A 63 21.28 5.44 -3.82
C CYS A 63 20.77 4.12 -3.23
N ILE A 64 19.89 4.16 -2.22
CA ILE A 64 19.32 2.98 -1.54
C ILE A 64 20.41 2.04 -0.97
N ALA A 65 21.61 2.57 -0.72
CA ALA A 65 22.66 1.84 -0.04
C ALA A 65 22.43 1.85 1.48
N GLU A 66 22.81 0.77 2.15
CA GLU A 66 22.84 0.74 3.61
C GLU A 66 23.97 1.63 4.14
N ILE A 67 23.61 2.58 5.00
CA ILE A 67 24.53 3.51 5.66
C ILE A 67 24.24 3.57 7.16
N ASN A 68 25.16 4.08 7.98
CA ASN A 68 24.91 4.19 9.41
C ASN A 68 23.89 5.31 9.69
N LYS A 69 23.04 5.16 10.71
CA LYS A 69 22.05 6.20 11.07
C LYS A 69 22.71 7.52 11.49
N THR A 70 23.90 7.45 12.08
CA THR A 70 24.72 8.58 12.49
C THR A 70 25.36 9.34 11.32
N ASP A 71 25.37 8.76 10.11
CA ASP A 71 25.94 9.43 8.95
C ASP A 71 24.93 10.44 8.38
N ASN A 72 25.32 11.72 8.41
CA ASN A 72 24.58 12.82 7.77
C ASN A 72 24.85 12.92 6.27
N THR A 73 25.89 12.26 5.78
CA THR A 73 26.27 12.24 4.37
C THR A 73 26.48 10.80 3.95
N CYS A 74 25.86 10.39 2.84
CA CYS A 74 26.05 9.04 2.32
C CYS A 74 27.49 8.86 1.80
N PRO A 75 28.28 7.88 2.27
CA PRO A 75 29.65 7.67 1.79
C PRO A 75 29.73 7.20 0.33
N ILE A 76 28.63 6.70 -0.24
CA ILE A 76 28.60 6.16 -1.61
C ILE A 76 28.28 7.25 -2.64
N CYS A 77 27.21 8.01 -2.41
CA CYS A 77 26.74 9.03 -3.36
C CYS A 77 26.98 10.47 -2.88
N GLN A 78 27.67 10.65 -1.74
CA GLN A 78 28.05 11.95 -1.17
C GLN A 78 26.89 12.94 -1.00
N THR A 79 25.68 12.42 -0.83
CA THR A 79 24.45 13.22 -0.71
C THR A 79 24.09 13.35 0.77
N GLU A 80 23.62 14.53 1.18
CA GLU A 80 23.10 14.78 2.53
C GLU A 80 21.82 13.97 2.78
N GLN A 81 21.67 13.46 4.01
CA GLN A 81 20.69 12.45 4.42
C GLN A 81 19.69 12.95 5.45
#